data_AF-A0A6N0BV71-F1
#
_entry.id   AF-A0A6N0BV71-F1
#
_cell.length_a   1.000
_cell.length_b   1.000
_cell.length_c   1.000
_cell.angle_alpha   90.00
_cell.angle_beta   90.00
_cell.angle_gamma   90.00
#
_symmetry.space_group_name_H-M   'P 1'
#
loop_
_entity.id
_entity.type
_entity.pdbx_description
1 polymer ?
#
loop_
_entity_poly.entity_id
_entity_poly.type
_entity_poly.pdbx_seq_one_letter_code
_entity_poly.pdbx_strand_id
1 'polypeptide(L)'
;MKIAVVGAPATGKTRLAQDLARHLPELQVSDAPSPETLTPGSYAHVLLMGLDLPGSTAAQQAADAHLRAQLAADGVAYGVVYGLGPQRLRAALRLIAPQDGPPPRWTGPCERCADPECELRLFTGLLNSKAAGRPPS
;
A
#
# COMPACT_ATOMS: atom_id res chain seq x y z
N MET A 1 9.01 13.25 -10.17
CA MET A 1 7.93 12.27 -9.90
C MET A 1 7.51 12.39 -8.44
N LYS A 2 6.20 12.39 -8.12
CA LYS A 2 5.70 12.54 -6.74
C LYS A 2 5.38 11.19 -6.10
N ILE A 3 5.85 10.96 -4.88
CA ILE A 3 5.62 9.73 -4.11
C ILE A 3 5.05 10.08 -2.75
N ALA A 4 3.99 9.38 -2.33
CA ALA A 4 3.44 9.51 -0.99
C ALA A 4 3.88 8.31 -0.13
N VAL A 5 4.33 8.57 1.10
CA VAL A 5 4.58 7.52 2.10
C VAL A 5 3.58 7.68 3.23
N VAL A 6 2.71 6.69 3.40
CA VAL A 6 1.61 6.68 4.38
C VAL A 6 1.67 5.43 5.25
N GLY A 7 0.96 5.43 6.38
CA GLY A 7 0.87 4.25 7.24
C GLY A 7 0.53 4.60 8.68
N ALA A 8 0.18 3.57 9.44
CA ALA A 8 -0.20 3.70 10.84
C ALA A 8 0.89 4.40 11.69
N PRO A 9 0.53 4.94 12.87
CA PRO A 9 1.49 5.52 13.81
C PRO A 9 2.63 4.56 14.14
N ALA A 10 3.82 5.09 14.40
CA ALA A 10 5.03 4.33 14.76
C ALA A 10 5.46 3.23 13.77
N THR A 11 4.93 3.22 12.55
CA THR A 11 5.44 2.33 11.49
C THR A 11 6.80 2.79 10.99
N GLY A 12 7.19 4.07 11.09
CA GLY A 12 8.48 4.54 10.56
C GLY A 12 8.41 5.08 9.13
N LYS A 13 7.21 5.47 8.66
CA LYS A 13 6.98 6.18 7.40
C LYS A 13 7.90 7.38 7.18
N THR A 14 8.11 8.22 8.21
CA THR A 14 9.03 9.38 8.16
C THR A 14 10.46 8.98 7.84
N ARG A 15 10.95 7.90 8.45
CA ARG A 15 12.31 7.40 8.18
C ARG A 15 12.42 6.91 6.73
N LEU A 16 11.42 6.17 6.24
CA LEU A 16 11.42 5.73 4.85
C LEU A 16 11.36 6.90 3.87
N ALA A 17 10.53 7.91 4.14
CA ALA A 17 10.43 9.10 3.31
C ALA A 17 11.78 9.84 3.21
N GLN A 18 12.48 9.99 4.34
CA GLN A 18 13.83 10.56 4.38
C GLN A 18 14.86 9.70 3.65
N ASP A 19 14.81 8.37 3.80
CA ASP A 19 15.70 7.44 3.12
C ASP A 19 15.52 7.50 1.59
N LEU A 20 14.27 7.59 1.12
CA LEU A 20 13.94 7.77 -0.29
C LEU A 20 14.43 9.11 -0.85
N ALA A 21 14.17 10.21 -0.15
CA ALA A 21 14.61 11.53 -0.57
C ALA A 21 16.15 11.64 -0.67
N ARG A 22 16.89 10.94 0.21
CA ARG A 22 18.35 10.87 0.14
C ARG A 22 18.86 9.99 -0.99
N HIS A 23 18.18 8.88 -1.29
CA HIS A 23 18.62 7.93 -2.30
C HIS A 23 18.26 8.37 -3.73
N LEU A 24 17.13 9.06 -3.88
CA LEU A 24 16.61 9.55 -5.16
C LEU A 24 16.19 11.03 -5.00
N PRO A 25 17.15 11.98 -5.04
CA PRO A 25 16.88 13.40 -4.79
C PRO A 25 15.96 14.04 -5.83
N GLU A 26 15.84 13.44 -7.00
CA GLU A 26 14.93 13.85 -8.08
C GLU A 26 13.44 13.62 -7.74
N LEU A 27 13.15 12.81 -6.71
CA LEU A 27 11.80 12.47 -6.29
C LEU A 27 11.24 13.47 -5.29
N GLN A 28 10.00 13.88 -5.52
CA GLN A 28 9.24 14.66 -4.55
C GLN A 28 8.52 13.69 -3.60
N VAL A 29 9.09 13.47 -2.42
CA VAL A 29 8.56 12.54 -1.43
C VAL A 29 7.72 13.30 -0.39
N SER A 30 6.43 12.97 -0.29
CA SER A 30 5.54 13.46 0.77
C SER A 30 5.56 12.48 1.95
N ASP A 31 5.96 12.96 3.13
CA ASP A 31 5.87 12.20 4.39
C ASP A 31 4.49 12.37 5.01
N ALA A 32 3.74 11.26 5.14
CA ALA A 32 2.46 11.20 5.80
C ALA A 32 1.44 12.28 5.35
N PRO A 33 1.23 12.49 4.03
CA PRO A 33 0.21 13.43 3.56
C PRO A 33 -1.17 13.01 4.07
N SER A 34 -2.06 13.99 4.29
CA SER A 34 -3.43 13.72 4.71
C SER A 34 -4.12 12.79 3.69
N PRO A 35 -4.88 11.77 4.14
CA PRO A 35 -5.53 10.80 3.25
C PRO A 35 -6.39 11.47 2.16
N GLU A 36 -7.04 12.58 2.49
CA GLU A 36 -7.88 13.38 1.61
C GLU A 36 -7.14 13.95 0.38
N THR A 37 -5.81 14.04 0.46
CA THR A 37 -4.96 14.50 -0.65
C THR A 37 -4.53 13.37 -1.57
N LEU A 38 -4.78 12.13 -1.20
CA LEU A 38 -4.48 10.93 -1.98
C LEU A 38 -5.65 10.68 -2.93
N THR A 39 -5.66 11.34 -4.07
CA THR A 39 -6.61 11.07 -5.14
C THR A 39 -5.96 10.31 -6.29
N PRO A 40 -6.70 9.54 -7.09
CA PRO A 40 -6.14 8.85 -8.25
C PRO A 40 -5.37 9.80 -9.16
N GLY A 41 -4.08 9.50 -9.39
CA GLY A 41 -3.19 10.31 -10.24
C GLY A 41 -2.48 11.49 -9.54
N SER A 42 -2.81 11.81 -8.28
CA SER A 42 -2.11 12.88 -7.52
C SER A 42 -0.64 12.55 -7.19
N TYR A 43 -0.35 11.26 -7.05
CA TYR A 43 0.97 10.69 -6.83
C TYR A 43 1.24 9.61 -7.87
N ALA A 44 2.48 9.51 -8.32
CA ALA A 44 2.89 8.43 -9.22
C ALA A 44 2.86 7.08 -8.50
N HIS A 45 3.30 7.06 -7.24
CA HIS A 45 3.17 5.91 -6.35
C HIS A 45 2.74 6.34 -4.95
N VAL A 46 1.85 5.55 -4.35
CA VAL A 46 1.49 5.62 -2.95
C VAL A 46 2.06 4.39 -2.25
N LEU A 47 2.88 4.60 -1.23
CA LEU A 47 3.53 3.55 -0.46
C LEU A 47 2.89 3.50 0.93
N LEU A 48 2.27 2.37 1.28
CA LEU A 48 1.68 2.12 2.58
C LEU A 48 2.64 1.28 3.45
N MET A 49 2.98 1.74 4.65
CA MET A 49 3.81 0.97 5.57
C MET A 49 3.06 -0.22 6.16
N GLY A 50 3.68 -1.40 6.12
CA GLY A 50 3.15 -2.59 6.78
C GLY A 50 3.26 -2.56 8.32
N LEU A 51 2.42 -3.38 8.95
CA LEU A 51 2.41 -3.67 10.40
C LEU A 51 3.24 -4.92 10.76
N ASP A 52 4.35 -5.14 10.05
CA ASP A 52 5.24 -6.29 10.22
C ASP A 52 6.21 -6.17 11.41
N LEU A 53 6.13 -5.06 12.15
CA LEU A 53 6.86 -4.89 13.40
C LEU A 53 6.16 -5.68 14.52
N PRO A 54 6.92 -6.43 15.36
CA PRO A 54 6.34 -7.11 16.50
C PRO A 54 5.73 -6.09 17.47
N GLY A 55 4.58 -6.43 18.05
CA GLY A 55 3.91 -5.59 19.04
C GLY A 55 3.03 -4.47 18.44
N SER A 56 2.53 -4.64 17.21
CA SER A 56 1.51 -3.74 16.68
C SER A 56 0.27 -3.74 17.59
N THR A 57 -0.15 -2.54 17.98
CA THR A 57 -1.32 -2.33 18.85
C THR A 57 -2.61 -2.43 18.05
N ALA A 58 -3.73 -2.70 18.73
CA ALA A 58 -5.05 -2.67 18.13
C ALA A 58 -5.37 -1.31 17.46
N ALA A 59 -4.88 -0.21 18.05
CA ALA A 59 -5.04 1.12 17.45
C ALA A 59 -4.25 1.28 16.14
N GLN A 60 -3.05 0.71 16.03
CA GLN A 60 -2.28 0.70 14.79
C GLN A 60 -2.93 -0.18 13.72
N GLN A 61 -3.47 -1.34 14.12
CA GLN A 61 -4.23 -2.23 13.24
C GLN A 61 -5.48 -1.54 12.69
N ALA A 62 -6.26 -0.88 13.56
CA ALA A 62 -7.42 -0.11 13.15
C ALA A 62 -7.05 1.06 12.21
N ALA A 63 -5.97 1.77 12.50
CA ALA A 63 -5.50 2.87 11.65
C ALA A 63 -5.04 2.37 10.26
N ASP A 64 -4.31 1.25 10.20
CA ASP A 64 -3.88 0.64 8.93
C ASP A 64 -5.08 0.15 8.11
N ALA A 65 -6.00 -0.58 8.75
CA ALA A 65 -7.23 -1.06 8.12
C ALA A 65 -8.09 0.09 7.57
N HIS A 66 -8.17 1.19 8.32
CA HIS A 66 -8.88 2.40 7.89
C HIS A 66 -8.22 3.05 6.66
N LEU A 67 -6.89 3.22 6.68
CA LEU A 67 -6.15 3.75 5.52
C LEU A 67 -6.34 2.88 4.27
N ARG A 68 -6.26 1.55 4.42
CA ARG A 68 -6.51 0.61 3.31
C ARG A 68 -7.93 0.73 2.76
N ALA A 69 -8.92 0.85 3.65
CA ALA A 69 -10.32 1.00 3.26
C ALA A 69 -10.56 2.31 2.51
N GLN A 70 -9.97 3.41 2.97
CA GLN A 70 -10.04 4.71 2.30
C GLN A 70 -9.40 4.68 0.91
N LEU A 71 -8.14 4.22 0.82
CA LEU A 71 -7.43 4.11 -0.46
C LEU A 71 -8.19 3.24 -1.48
N ALA A 72 -8.81 2.14 -1.01
CA ALA A 72 -9.63 1.28 -1.84
C ALA A 72 -10.94 1.97 -2.29
N ALA A 73 -11.63 2.66 -1.36
CA ALA A 73 -12.86 3.38 -1.66
C ALA A 73 -12.63 4.52 -2.68
N ASP A 74 -11.48 5.20 -2.58
CA ASP A 74 -11.10 6.30 -3.46
C ASP A 74 -10.44 5.82 -4.77
N GLY A 75 -10.28 4.50 -4.95
CA GLY A 75 -9.67 3.92 -6.16
C GLY A 75 -8.18 4.23 -6.32
N VAL A 76 -7.50 4.56 -5.23
CA VAL A 76 -6.08 4.90 -5.22
C VAL A 76 -5.25 3.62 -5.20
N ALA A 77 -4.47 3.40 -6.25
CA ALA A 77 -3.48 2.33 -6.27
C ALA A 77 -2.34 2.63 -5.29
N TYR A 78 -2.02 1.67 -4.43
CA TYR A 78 -0.90 1.74 -3.49
C TYR A 78 -0.14 0.42 -3.46
N GLY A 79 1.13 0.47 -3.04
CA GLY A 79 1.96 -0.70 -2.75
C GLY A 79 2.33 -0.75 -1.27
N VAL A 80 2.37 -1.94 -0.69
CA VAL A 80 2.70 -2.10 0.74
C VAL A 80 4.19 -2.36 0.94
N VAL A 81 4.80 -1.63 1.87
CA VAL A 81 6.22 -1.73 2.22
C VAL A 81 6.38 -2.47 3.53
N TYR A 82 6.85 -3.71 3.45
CA TYR A 82 7.25 -4.54 4.58
C TYR A 82 8.78 -4.52 4.79
N GLY A 83 9.21 -5.05 5.93
CA GLY A 83 10.61 -5.31 6.28
C GLY A 83 11.10 -4.50 7.48
N LEU A 84 12.34 -4.72 7.87
CA LEU A 84 12.97 -4.00 8.99
C LEU A 84 14.10 -3.09 8.50
N GLY A 85 14.13 -1.85 9.02
CA GLY A 85 15.22 -0.90 8.75
C GLY A 85 15.55 -0.75 7.25
N PRO A 86 16.80 -1.00 6.81
CA PRO A 86 17.21 -0.86 5.40
C PRO A 86 16.46 -1.75 4.40
N GLN A 87 15.74 -2.78 4.86
CA GLN A 87 14.92 -3.62 3.97
C GLN A 87 13.75 -2.83 3.39
N ARG A 88 13.19 -1.86 4.14
CA ARG A 88 12.05 -1.05 3.70
C ARG A 88 12.40 -0.14 2.54
N LEU A 89 13.60 0.45 2.55
CA LEU A 89 14.09 1.22 1.41
C LEU A 89 14.19 0.35 0.14
N ARG A 90 14.77 -0.86 0.26
CA ARG A 90 14.87 -1.80 -0.87
C ARG A 90 13.50 -2.23 -1.39
N ALA A 91 12.54 -2.50 -0.50
CA ALA A 91 11.17 -2.85 -0.88
C ALA A 91 10.47 -1.68 -1.59
N ALA A 92 10.60 -0.46 -1.07
CA ALA A 92 10.05 0.75 -1.68
C ALA A 92 10.63 1.00 -3.08
N LEU A 93 11.94 0.85 -3.26
CA LEU A 93 12.60 1.03 -4.56
C LEU A 93 12.07 0.05 -5.61
N ARG A 94 11.77 -1.20 -5.23
CA ARG A 94 11.16 -2.19 -6.15
C ARG A 94 9.75 -1.84 -6.58
N LEU A 95 8.97 -1.16 -5.73
CA LEU A 95 7.64 -0.68 -6.06
C LEU A 95 7.71 0.55 -6.97
N ILE A 96 8.71 1.41 -6.75
CA ILE A 96 8.90 2.65 -7.52
C ILE A 96 9.41 2.37 -8.94
N ALA A 97 10.44 1.53 -9.04
CA ALA A 97 11.07 1.12 -10.27
C ALA A 97 11.12 -0.42 -10.27
N PRO A 98 10.07 -1.08 -10.79
CA PRO A 98 10.07 -2.52 -10.96
C PRO A 98 11.25 -2.90 -11.86
N GLN A 99 12.10 -3.81 -11.40
CA GLN A 99 13.15 -4.38 -12.23
C GLN A 99 12.50 -5.13 -13.40
N ASP A 100 13.05 -5.05 -14.61
CA ASP A 100 12.54 -5.78 -15.78
C ASP A 100 12.43 -7.29 -15.49
N GLY A 101 11.20 -7.74 -15.31
CA GLY A 101 10.80 -9.13 -15.13
C GLY A 101 9.37 -9.28 -15.63
N PRO A 102 8.96 -10.48 -16.08
CA PRO A 102 7.61 -10.67 -16.59
C PRO A 102 6.60 -10.24 -15.51
N PRO A 103 5.59 -9.42 -15.86
CA PRO A 103 4.60 -8.98 -14.90
C PRO A 103 3.96 -10.19 -14.24
N PRO A 104 3.61 -10.13 -12.94
CA PRO A 104 2.84 -11.19 -12.30
C PRO A 104 1.58 -11.46 -13.13
N ARG A 105 1.25 -12.75 -13.29
CA ARG A 105 0.20 -13.21 -14.21
C ARG A 105 -1.23 -12.88 -13.74
N TRP A 106 -1.43 -12.14 -12.65
CA TRP A 106 -2.72 -12.06 -11.98
C TRP A 106 -3.55 -10.79 -12.21
N THR A 107 -3.10 -9.58 -12.53
CA THR A 107 -3.91 -8.35 -12.80
C THR A 107 -5.24 -8.12 -12.04
N GLY A 108 -5.43 -8.68 -10.84
CA GLY A 108 -6.61 -8.45 -10.01
C GLY A 108 -6.51 -7.13 -9.23
N PRO A 109 -7.64 -6.59 -8.73
CA PRO A 109 -7.67 -5.36 -7.91
C PRO A 109 -6.74 -5.42 -6.69
N CYS A 110 -6.38 -6.63 -6.25
CA CYS A 110 -5.54 -6.87 -5.09
C CYS A 110 -4.04 -7.07 -5.40
N GLU A 111 -3.61 -7.10 -6.68
CA GLU A 111 -2.17 -7.28 -7.01
C GLU A 111 -1.27 -6.20 -6.42
N ARG A 112 -1.83 -5.01 -6.20
CA ARG A 112 -1.07 -3.86 -5.71
C ARG A 112 -1.15 -3.72 -4.19
N CYS A 113 -2.25 -4.14 -3.56
CA CYS A 113 -2.43 -3.99 -2.11
C CYS A 113 -1.80 -5.11 -1.25
N ALA A 114 -1.60 -6.32 -1.80
CA ALA A 114 -1.00 -7.48 -1.10
C ALA A 114 -1.50 -7.65 0.38
N ASP A 115 -2.81 -7.46 0.59
CA ASP A 115 -3.41 -7.30 1.92
C ASP A 115 -4.32 -8.48 2.30
N PRO A 116 -4.09 -9.16 3.45
CA PRO A 116 -4.90 -10.31 3.85
C PRO A 116 -6.39 -9.99 4.07
N GLU A 117 -6.73 -8.81 4.60
CA GLU A 117 -8.14 -8.43 4.81
C GLU A 117 -8.84 -8.09 3.49
N CYS A 118 -8.12 -7.49 2.54
CA CYS A 118 -8.60 -7.25 1.19
C CYS A 118 -8.86 -8.57 0.45
N GLU A 119 -7.93 -9.52 0.54
CA GLU A 119 -8.08 -10.87 -0.03
C GLU A 119 -9.27 -11.61 0.59
N LEU A 120 -9.39 -11.60 1.93
CA LEU A 120 -10.51 -12.23 2.62
C LEU A 120 -11.85 -11.65 2.17
N ARG A 121 -11.98 -10.31 2.10
CA ARG A 121 -13.20 -9.65 1.62
C ARG A 121 -13.54 -10.03 0.18
N LEU A 122 -12.54 -10.04 -0.72
CA LEU A 122 -12.74 -10.43 -2.11
C LEU A 122 -13.19 -11.89 -2.22
N PHE A 123 -12.49 -12.82 -1.57
CA PHE A 123 -12.82 -14.24 -1.61
C PHE A 123 -14.19 -14.53 -0.99
N THR A 124 -14.52 -13.93 0.16
CA THR A 124 -15.85 -14.04 0.75
C THR A 124 -16.93 -13.48 -0.19
N GLY A 125 -16.68 -12.33 -0.83
CA GLY A 125 -17.58 -11.76 -1.83
C GLY A 125 -17.81 -12.70 -3.01
N LEU A 126 -16.74 -13.28 -3.57
CA LEU A 126 -16.81 -14.23 -4.68
C LEU A 126 -17.56 -15.52 -4.30
N LEU A 127 -17.31 -16.06 -3.10
CA LEU A 127 -18.03 -17.22 -2.57
C LEU A 127 -19.54 -16.95 -2.47
N ASN A 128 -19.91 -15.77 -1.96
CA ASN A 128 -21.30 -15.36 -1.81
C ASN A 128 -21.98 -15.15 -3.17
N SER A 129 -21.30 -14.54 -4.15
CA SER A 129 -21.83 -14.36 -5.51
C SER A 129 -22.05 -15.69 -6.23
N LYS A 130 -21.12 -16.64 -6.07
CA LYS A 130 -21.28 -18.01 -6.59
C LYS A 130 -22.47 -18.73 -5.95
N ALA A 131 -22.65 -18.60 -4.64
CA ALA A 131 -23.80 -19.17 -3.94
C ALA A 131 -25.13 -18.54 -4.40
N ALA A 132 -25.14 -17.25 -4.75
CA ALA A 132 -26.31 -16.53 -5.23
C ALA A 132 -26.58 -16.67 -6.74
N GLY A 133 -25.75 -17.41 -7.49
CA GLY A 133 -25.90 -17.59 -8.94
C GLY A 133 -25.71 -16.30 -9.77
N ARG A 134 -25.09 -15.26 -9.20
CA ARG A 134 -24.87 -13.98 -9.88
C ARG A 134 -23.48 -13.98 -10.53
N PRO A 135 -23.33 -13.51 -11.79
CA PRO A 135 -22.00 -13.37 -12.38
C PRO A 135 -21.16 -12.38 -11.57
N PRO A 136 -19.82 -12.57 -11.51
CA PRO A 136 -18.93 -11.57 -10.91
C PRO A 136 -19.10 -10.25 -11.67
N SER A 137 -19.26 -9.16 -10.92
CA SER A 137 -19.41 -7.78 -11.45
C SER A 137 -18.05 -7.18 -11.77
#